data_AF-A0A961IB20-F1
#
_entry.id   AF-A0A961IB20-F1
#
_cell.length_a   1.000
_cell.length_b   1.000
_cell.length_c   1.000
_cell.angle_alpha   90.00
_cell.angle_beta   90.00
_cell.angle_gamma   90.00
#
_symmetry.space_group_name_H-M   'P 1'
#
loop_
_entity.id
_entity.type
_entity.pdbx_description
1 polymer ?
#
loop_
_entity_poly.entity_id
_entity_poly.type
_entity_poly.pdbx_seq_one_letter_code
_entity_poly.pdbx_strand_id
1 'polypeptide(L)'
;MKLNRRYVRRIFLSLTGALLLVIVLEVLLRLIGPPAVRFKLAEKQLHCLSDNLVVLCPDRQVRFQHPLGFDYTITTNATGDRITADEDSNSAEQLWIAGDSIALGYGVNDAESAAYLL
;
A
#
# COMPACT_ATOMS: atom_id res chain seq x y z
N MET A 1 12.26 -47.72 -4.26
CA MET A 1 13.14 -46.80 -3.52
C MET A 1 12.50 -46.50 -2.17
N LYS A 2 12.95 -47.10 -1.05
CA LYS A 2 12.35 -46.86 0.28
C LYS A 2 12.94 -45.58 0.87
N LEU A 3 12.15 -44.52 0.93
CA LEU A 3 12.57 -43.24 1.51
C LEU A 3 12.84 -43.43 3.01
N ASN A 4 14.07 -43.11 3.45
CA ASN A 4 14.50 -43.35 4.82
C ASN A 4 13.70 -42.48 5.79
N ARG A 5 12.95 -43.09 6.71
CA ARG A 5 12.06 -42.42 7.68
C ARG A 5 12.77 -41.34 8.51
N ARG A 6 14.07 -41.50 8.75
CA ARG A 6 14.91 -40.46 9.41
C ARG A 6 15.11 -39.22 8.54
N TYR A 7 15.20 -39.39 7.23
CA TYR A 7 15.39 -38.31 6.26
C TYR A 7 14.11 -37.48 6.11
N VAL A 8 12.96 -38.14 6.00
CA VAL A 8 11.63 -37.49 5.97
C VAL A 8 11.39 -36.67 7.24
N ARG A 9 11.72 -37.23 8.41
CA ARG A 9 11.59 -36.51 9.69
C ARG A 9 12.47 -35.26 9.77
N ARG A 10 13.70 -35.31 9.24
CA ARG A 10 14.60 -34.15 9.19
C ARG A 10 14.08 -33.04 8.27
N ILE A 11 13.58 -33.40 7.10
CA ILE A 11 12.96 -32.44 6.17
C ILE A 11 11.76 -31.78 6.83
N PHE A 12 10.87 -32.57 7.46
CA PHE A 12 9.69 -32.04 8.13
C PHE A 12 10.08 -31.08 9.27
N LEU A 13 11.03 -31.47 10.13
CA LEU A 13 11.57 -30.61 11.19
C LEU A 13 12.14 -29.30 10.64
N SER A 14 12.90 -29.37 9.54
CA SER A 14 13.47 -28.18 8.88
C SER A 14 12.38 -27.24 8.36
N LEU A 15 11.37 -27.78 7.66
CA LEU A 15 10.24 -27.00 7.14
C LEU A 15 9.43 -26.35 8.27
N THR A 16 9.13 -27.10 9.34
CA THR A 16 8.44 -26.55 10.51
C THR A 16 9.27 -25.47 11.20
N GLY A 17 10.59 -25.65 11.28
CA GLY A 17 11.50 -24.66 11.86
C GLY A 17 11.56 -23.38 11.03
N ALA A 18 11.64 -23.50 9.69
CA ALA A 18 11.60 -22.37 8.79
C ALA A 18 10.28 -21.60 8.88
N LEU A 19 9.14 -22.32 8.93
CA LEU A 19 7.83 -21.71 9.11
C LEU A 19 7.73 -20.95 10.44
N LEU A 20 8.17 -21.56 11.54
CA LEU A 20 8.23 -20.91 12.84
C LEU A 20 9.11 -19.66 12.83
N LEU A 21 10.27 -19.72 12.18
CA LEU A 21 11.16 -18.57 12.05
C LEU A 21 10.48 -17.40 11.33
N VAL A 22 9.77 -17.66 10.23
CA VAL A 22 9.03 -16.62 9.49
C VAL A 22 7.94 -15.99 10.38
N ILE A 23 7.20 -16.80 11.12
CA ILE A 23 6.16 -16.32 12.04
C ILE A 23 6.78 -15.43 13.13
N VAL A 24 7.88 -15.86 13.74
CA VAL A 24 8.58 -15.08 14.78
C VAL A 24 9.08 -13.76 14.22
N LEU A 25 9.67 -13.77 13.01
CA LEU A 25 10.15 -12.56 12.35
C LEU A 25 9.02 -11.57 12.07
N GLU A 26 7.89 -12.04 11.55
CA GLU A 26 6.69 -11.23 11.31
C GLU A 26 6.17 -10.59 12.61
N VAL A 27 6.09 -11.37 13.69
CA VAL A 27 5.67 -10.87 15.00
C VAL A 27 6.64 -9.79 15.51
N LEU A 28 7.95 -10.03 15.42
CA LEU A 28 8.95 -9.04 15.84
C LEU A 28 8.87 -7.75 15.01
N LEU A 29 8.68 -7.85 13.69
CA LEU A 29 8.51 -6.70 12.81
C LEU A 29 7.27 -5.86 13.19
N ARG A 30 6.15 -6.51 13.54
CA ARG A 30 4.94 -5.82 14.01
C ARG A 30 5.11 -5.17 15.38
N LEU A 31 5.87 -5.80 16.29
CA LEU A 31 6.12 -5.27 17.64
C LEU A 31 7.09 -4.09 17.62
N ILE A 32 8.19 -4.19 16.86
CA ILE A 32 9.17 -3.09 16.74
C ILE A 32 8.57 -1.94 15.92
N GLY A 33 7.78 -2.27 14.90
CA GLY A 33 7.13 -1.30 14.01
C GLY A 33 8.09 -0.29 13.39
N PRO A 34 9.16 -0.71 12.67
CA PRO A 34 10.08 0.23 12.02
C PRO A 34 9.32 1.24 11.14
N PRO A 35 9.70 2.53 11.13
CA PRO A 35 8.99 3.55 10.36
C PRO A 35 8.78 3.19 8.89
N ALA A 36 9.79 2.59 8.25
CA ALA A 36 9.71 2.14 6.86
C ALA A 36 8.65 1.06 6.63
N VAL A 37 8.51 0.12 7.57
CA VAL A 37 7.50 -0.95 7.48
C VAL A 37 6.11 -0.37 7.70
N ARG A 38 5.94 0.50 8.70
CA ARG A 38 4.66 1.18 8.98
C ARG A 38 4.22 2.05 7.81
N PHE A 39 5.14 2.80 7.22
CA PHE A 39 4.90 3.60 6.03
C PHE A 39 4.42 2.73 4.86
N LYS A 40 5.13 1.63 4.55
CA LYS A 40 4.71 0.71 3.47
C LYS A 40 3.40 -0.01 3.75
N LEU A 41 3.08 -0.31 5.01
CA LEU A 41 1.79 -0.86 5.39
C LEU A 41 0.67 0.18 5.18
N ALA A 42 0.88 1.43 5.60
CA ALA A 42 -0.09 2.49 5.39
C ALA A 42 -0.35 2.75 3.90
N GLU A 43 0.72 2.78 3.09
CA GLU A 43 0.62 2.95 1.64
C GLU A 43 -0.22 1.84 0.99
N LYS A 44 -0.02 0.58 1.44
CA LYS A 44 -0.85 -0.55 0.98
C LYS A 44 -2.29 -0.48 1.46
N GLN A 45 -2.54 0.02 2.67
CA GLN A 45 -3.90 0.16 3.22
C GLN A 45 -4.74 1.23 2.53
N LEU A 46 -4.09 2.15 1.81
CA LEU A 46 -4.78 3.12 0.97
C LEU A 46 -5.35 2.49 -0.32
N HIS A 47 -4.87 1.32 -0.72
CA HIS A 47 -5.29 0.66 -1.95
C HIS A 47 -6.34 -0.42 -1.70
N CYS A 48 -7.38 -0.42 -2.51
CA CYS A 48 -8.48 -1.37 -2.51
C CYS A 48 -8.48 -2.16 -3.83
N LEU A 49 -8.96 -3.41 -3.78
CA LEU A 49 -9.17 -4.22 -4.97
C LEU A 49 -10.60 -3.99 -5.48
N SER A 50 -10.75 -3.47 -6.68
CA SER A 50 -12.03 -3.27 -7.36
C SER A 50 -11.95 -3.82 -8.78
N ASP A 51 -12.85 -4.73 -9.18
CA ASP A 51 -12.90 -5.31 -10.53
C ASP A 51 -11.55 -5.85 -11.07
N ASN A 52 -10.76 -6.48 -10.19
CA ASN A 52 -9.39 -6.95 -10.46
C ASN A 52 -8.34 -5.86 -10.72
N LEU A 53 -8.69 -4.59 -10.48
CA LEU A 53 -7.80 -3.44 -10.51
C LEU A 53 -7.46 -3.01 -9.08
N VAL A 54 -6.22 -2.57 -8.89
CA VAL A 54 -5.78 -1.97 -7.63
C VAL A 54 -6.00 -0.47 -7.75
N VAL A 55 -7.00 0.04 -7.06
CA VAL A 55 -7.40 1.45 -7.04
C VAL A 55 -7.20 2.04 -5.64
N LEU A 56 -7.28 3.36 -5.48
CA LEU A 56 -7.32 3.92 -4.14
C LEU A 56 -8.69 3.62 -3.51
N CYS A 57 -8.71 3.41 -2.21
CA CYS A 57 -9.96 3.24 -1.48
C CYS A 57 -10.74 4.56 -1.46
N PRO A 58 -12.09 4.52 -1.56
CA PRO A 58 -12.93 5.70 -1.49
C PRO A 58 -12.96 6.32 -0.09
N ASP A 59 -13.23 7.63 -0.04
CA ASP A 59 -13.45 8.43 1.18
C ASP A 59 -12.33 8.28 2.22
N ARG A 60 -11.07 8.34 1.77
CA ARG A 60 -9.89 8.27 2.65
C ARG A 60 -9.19 9.61 2.69
N GLN A 61 -8.79 10.00 3.89
CA GLN A 61 -7.80 11.05 4.10
C GLN A 61 -6.66 10.47 4.92
N VAL A 62 -5.47 10.40 4.31
CA VAL A 62 -4.29 9.79 4.94
C VAL A 62 -3.12 10.74 4.86
N ARG A 63 -2.54 11.04 6.02
CA ARG A 63 -1.24 11.72 6.11
C ARG A 63 -0.14 10.68 6.26
N PHE A 64 0.78 10.67 5.31
CA PHE A 64 1.95 9.82 5.33
C PHE A 64 3.14 10.53 5.96
N GLN A 65 3.84 9.81 6.83
CA GLN A 65 5.15 10.22 7.34
C GLN A 65 6.22 9.40 6.61
N HIS A 66 6.92 10.02 5.66
CA HIS A 66 7.92 9.32 4.88
C HIS A 66 9.17 9.06 5.75
N PRO A 67 9.81 7.87 5.68
CA PRO A 67 11.03 7.59 6.44
C PRO A 67 12.22 8.52 6.17
N LEU A 68 12.16 9.30 5.08
CA LEU A 68 13.16 10.31 4.72
C LEU A 68 12.89 11.71 5.33
N GLY A 69 11.85 11.84 6.17
CA GLY A 69 11.60 13.05 6.95
C GLY A 69 10.70 14.10 6.29
N PHE A 70 9.98 13.75 5.23
CA PHE A 70 8.93 14.60 4.65
C PHE A 70 7.56 13.93 4.83
N ASP A 71 6.53 14.76 4.89
CA ASP A 71 5.15 14.32 5.02
C ASP A 71 4.36 14.76 3.80
N TYR A 72 3.35 13.98 3.43
CA TYR A 72 2.41 14.34 2.39
C TYR A 72 1.03 13.76 2.69
N THR A 73 -0.01 14.42 2.19
CA THR A 73 -1.40 14.00 2.39
C THR A 73 -1.97 13.52 1.08
N ILE A 74 -2.69 12.40 1.13
CA ILE A 74 -3.55 11.92 0.04
C ILE A 74 -4.98 11.92 0.54
N THR A 75 -5.86 12.59 -0.21
CA THR A 75 -7.30 12.56 0.01
C THR A 75 -8.01 11.99 -1.22
N THR A 76 -8.95 11.07 -1.00
CA THR A 76 -9.78 10.45 -2.04
C THR A 76 -11.26 10.76 -1.84
N ASN A 77 -11.97 10.85 -2.95
CA ASN A 77 -13.41 11.07 -3.00
C ASN A 77 -14.19 9.74 -2.90
N ALA A 78 -15.51 9.81 -3.08
CA ALA A 78 -16.42 8.66 -2.99
C ALA A 78 -16.20 7.58 -4.07
N THR A 79 -15.54 7.91 -5.19
CA THR A 79 -15.20 6.96 -6.25
C THR A 79 -13.81 6.35 -6.09
N GLY A 80 -13.02 6.82 -5.12
CA GLY A 80 -11.64 6.39 -4.94
C GLY A 80 -10.66 7.12 -5.86
N ASP A 81 -11.07 8.25 -6.43
CA ASP A 81 -10.17 9.15 -7.16
C ASP A 81 -9.56 10.16 -6.19
N ARG A 82 -8.37 10.66 -6.50
CA ARG A 82 -7.73 11.69 -5.67
C ARG A 82 -8.44 13.03 -5.86
N ILE A 83 -8.59 13.81 -4.80
CA ILE A 83 -9.25 15.13 -4.86
C ILE A 83 -8.60 16.02 -5.93
N THR A 84 -9.44 16.62 -6.77
CA THR A 84 -9.07 17.61 -7.79
C THR A 84 -9.47 19.02 -7.32
N ALA A 85 -8.98 20.07 -7.96
CA ALA A 85 -9.27 21.45 -7.57
C ALA A 85 -10.77 21.82 -7.72
N ASP A 86 -11.50 21.10 -8.57
CA ASP A 86 -12.87 21.39 -8.99
C ASP A 86 -13.81 20.20 -8.74
N GLU A 87 -14.09 19.87 -7.48
CA GLU A 87 -15.16 18.89 -7.18
C GLU A 87 -16.58 19.42 -7.48
N ASP A 88 -16.73 20.74 -7.64
CA ASP A 88 -18.03 21.42 -7.83
C ASP A 88 -18.40 21.70 -9.30
N SER A 89 -17.59 21.26 -10.27
CA SER A 89 -17.83 21.64 -11.66
C SER A 89 -18.80 20.66 -12.34
N ASN A 90 -20.05 21.11 -12.52
CA ASN A 90 -21.00 20.60 -13.52
C ASN A 90 -20.50 20.83 -14.98
N SER A 91 -19.18 20.84 -15.22
CA SER A 91 -18.55 21.15 -16.50
C SER A 91 -18.10 19.89 -17.23
N ALA A 92 -18.41 19.87 -18.51
CA ALA A 92 -18.49 18.70 -19.39
C ALA A 92 -17.15 18.06 -19.81
N GLU A 93 -16.04 18.32 -19.12
CA GLU A 93 -14.72 17.79 -19.49
C GLU A 93 -14.04 17.13 -18.28
N GLN A 94 -13.94 15.80 -18.32
CA GLN A 94 -13.29 14.99 -17.30
C GLN A 94 -11.97 14.45 -17.86
N LEU A 95 -10.86 14.80 -17.22
CA LEU A 95 -9.54 14.25 -17.52
C LEU A 95 -9.23 13.10 -16.57
N TRP A 96 -9.08 11.90 -17.13
CA TRP A 96 -8.69 10.71 -16.35
C TRP A 96 -7.18 10.49 -16.42
N ILE A 97 -6.53 10.51 -15.26
CA ILE A 97 -5.09 10.23 -15.14
C ILE A 97 -4.92 8.83 -14.52
N ALA A 98 -4.61 7.86 -15.35
CA ALA A 98 -4.28 6.50 -14.92
C ALA A 98 -2.77 6.26 -15.03
N GLY A 99 -2.17 5.66 -14.02
CA GLY A 99 -0.74 5.35 -14.01
C GLY A 99 -0.27 4.70 -12.71
N ASP A 100 1.01 4.84 -12.42
CA ASP A 100 1.65 4.29 -11.23
C ASP A 100 1.73 5.34 -10.09
N SER A 101 2.72 5.18 -9.20
CA SER A 101 2.99 6.11 -8.11
C SER A 101 3.16 7.57 -8.53
N ILE A 102 3.62 7.86 -9.77
CA ILE A 102 3.80 9.24 -10.25
C ILE A 102 2.44 9.86 -10.56
N ALA A 103 1.57 9.14 -11.27
CA ALA A 103 0.21 9.58 -11.56
C ALA A 103 -0.59 9.78 -10.27
N LEU A 104 -0.37 8.92 -9.27
CA LEU A 104 -0.98 9.03 -7.94
C LEU A 104 -0.45 10.20 -7.10
N GLY A 105 0.61 10.89 -7.50
CA GLY A 105 1.22 11.98 -6.73
C GLY A 105 1.94 11.48 -5.48
N TYR A 106 2.75 10.43 -5.60
CA TYR A 106 3.57 9.91 -4.50
C TYR A 106 4.53 10.99 -3.98
N GLY A 107 4.45 11.26 -2.68
CA GLY A 107 5.34 12.21 -2.02
C GLY A 107 4.96 13.67 -2.17
N VAL A 108 3.81 13.99 -2.77
CA VAL A 108 3.28 15.35 -2.90
C VAL A 108 1.90 15.48 -2.27
N ASN A 109 1.57 16.68 -1.79
CA ASN A 109 0.24 16.96 -1.23
C ASN A 109 -0.81 17.07 -2.33
N ASP A 110 -2.09 17.05 -1.96
CA ASP A 110 -3.20 17.07 -2.92
C ASP A 110 -3.09 18.24 -3.91
N ALA A 111 -2.84 19.46 -3.41
CA ALA A 111 -2.70 20.68 -4.23
C ALA A 111 -1.50 20.68 -5.21
N GLU A 112 -0.55 19.77 -5.02
CA GLU A 112 0.67 19.64 -5.84
C GLU A 112 0.59 18.43 -6.78
N SER A 113 -0.48 17.64 -6.69
CA SER A 113 -0.66 16.43 -7.48
C SER A 113 -1.11 16.76 -8.90
N ALA A 114 -0.79 15.87 -9.85
CA ALA A 114 -1.22 16.02 -11.24
C ALA A 114 -2.75 16.09 -11.38
N ALA A 115 -3.48 15.34 -10.54
CA ALA A 115 -4.94 15.35 -10.51
C ALA A 115 -5.54 16.71 -10.07
N TYR A 116 -4.78 17.51 -9.32
CA TYR A 116 -5.22 18.83 -8.90
C TYR A 116 -4.81 19.93 -9.89
N LEU A 117 -3.68 19.74 -10.58
CA LEU A 117 -3.06 20.75 -11.44
C LEU A 117 -3.52 20.72 -12.90
N LEU A 118 -4.11 19.61 -13.36
CA LEU A 118 -4.56 19.38 -14.73
C LEU A 118 -6.09 19.26 -14.78
#